data_AF-A0A2A5B2Q4-F1
#
_entry.id   AF-A0A2A5B2Q4-F1
#
_cell.length_a   1.000
_cell.length_b   1.000
_cell.length_c   1.000
_cell.angle_alpha   90.00
_cell.angle_beta   90.00
_cell.angle_gamma   90.00
#
_symmetry.space_group_name_H-M   'P 1'
#
loop_
_entity.id
_entity.type
_entity.pdbx_description
1 polymer ?
#
loop_
_entity_poly.entity_id
_entity_poly.type
_entity_poly.pdbx_seq_one_letter_code
_entity_poly.pdbx_strand_id
1 'polypeptide(L)' 'MKKLLYIAVILGGTVVFTSCAKDEECVCSNTGITYTEEDAKDAGTSLSTVCATAKLGDETCEIK' A
#
# COMPACT_ATOMS: atom_id res chain seq x y z
N MET A 1 38.56 -27.33 7.03
CA MET A 1 38.27 -25.93 7.41
C MET A 1 36.81 -25.65 7.07
N LYS A 2 35.93 -25.85 8.05
CA LYS A 2 34.48 -25.56 8.03
C LYS A 2 34.31 -24.11 8.44
N LYS A 3 33.82 -23.20 7.58
CA LYS A 3 33.32 -21.84 7.99
C LYS A 3 32.81 -20.91 6.86
N LEU A 4 32.43 -21.40 5.67
CA LEU A 4 31.98 -20.51 4.58
C LEU A 4 30.56 -20.77 4.04
N LEU A 5 29.76 -21.63 4.69
CA LEU A 5 28.40 -21.96 4.23
C LEU A 5 27.26 -21.31 5.04
N TYR A 6 27.53 -20.22 5.77
CA TYR A 6 26.49 -19.54 6.58
C TYR A 6 26.13 -18.13 6.13
N ILE A 7 26.76 -17.60 5.07
CA ILE A 7 26.53 -16.20 4.63
C ILE A 7 25.52 -16.12 3.46
N ALA A 8 25.03 -17.25 2.93
CA ALA A 8 24.00 -17.24 1.89
C ALA A 8 22.55 -17.25 2.43
N VAL A 9 22.35 -17.54 3.73
CA VAL A 9 21.02 -17.68 4.33
C VAL A 9 20.46 -16.35 4.88
N ILE A 10 21.32 -15.35 5.12
CA ILE A 10 20.90 -14.08 5.76
C ILE A 10 20.49 -13.02 4.73
N LEU A 11 20.89 -13.15 3.46
CA LEU A 11 20.48 -12.22 2.39
C LEU A 11 19.17 -12.63 1.69
N GLY A 12 18.62 -13.80 2.00
CA GLY A 12 17.26 -14.20 1.58
C GLY A 12 16.18 -13.88 2.63
N GLY A 13 16.56 -13.25 3.76
CA GLY A 13 15.71 -13.09 4.95
C GLY A 13 15.01 -11.74 5.09
N THR A 14 15.06 -10.87 4.10
CA THR A 14 14.32 -9.61 4.01
C THR A 14 13.99 -9.42 2.52
N VAL A 15 12.86 -9.85 1.98
CA VAL A 15 11.52 -9.37 2.28
C VAL A 15 10.53 -10.36 1.65
N VAL A 16 10.07 -11.32 2.43
CA VAL A 16 8.87 -12.08 2.11
C VAL A 16 7.66 -11.19 2.40
N PHE A 17 7.42 -10.16 1.57
CA PHE A 17 6.17 -9.36 1.57
C PHE A 17 5.83 -8.72 0.20
N THR A 18 6.42 -9.16 -0.92
CA THR A 18 5.87 -8.80 -2.24
C THR A 18 4.73 -9.73 -2.68
N SER A 19 4.34 -10.70 -1.85
CA SER A 19 3.11 -11.45 -2.10
C SER A 19 1.91 -10.65 -1.62
N CYS A 20 1.20 -10.08 -2.61
CA CYS A 20 -0.22 -9.72 -2.56
C CYS A 20 -0.55 -8.36 -1.91
N ALA A 21 -0.42 -7.29 -2.66
CA ALA A 21 -1.48 -6.29 -2.70
C ALA A 21 -1.59 -5.86 -4.16
N LYS A 22 -2.77 -5.96 -4.75
CA LYS A 22 -3.11 -4.96 -5.76
C LYS A 22 -3.12 -3.68 -4.93
N ASP A 23 -2.21 -2.77 -5.21
CA ASP A 23 -2.19 -1.47 -4.55
C ASP A 23 -3.56 -0.83 -4.80
N GLU A 24 -4.50 -1.05 -3.89
CA GLU A 24 -5.84 -0.48 -4.01
C GLU A 24 -5.64 1.02 -3.77
N GLU A 25 -5.86 1.83 -4.80
CA GLU A 25 -5.61 3.27 -4.75
C GLU A 25 -6.92 4.01 -5.00
N CYS A 26 -7.23 4.99 -4.17
CA CYS A 26 -8.40 5.84 -4.39
C CYS A 26 -8.00 7.03 -5.25
N VAL A 27 -8.47 7.07 -6.49
CA VAL A 27 -8.16 8.14 -7.43
C VAL A 27 -9.39 9.03 -7.60
N CYS A 28 -9.24 10.33 -7.35
CA CYS A 28 -10.27 11.34 -7.55
C CYS A 28 -10.00 12.07 -8.87
N SER A 29 -10.81 11.80 -9.90
CA SER A 29 -10.56 12.32 -11.25
C SER A 29 -10.78 13.83 -11.40
N ASN A 30 -11.60 14.43 -10.54
CA ASN A 30 -11.91 15.86 -10.59
C ASN A 30 -10.80 16.72 -9.95
N THR A 31 -10.28 16.28 -8.80
CA THR A 31 -9.20 16.95 -8.06
C THR A 31 -7.80 16.47 -8.42
N GLY A 32 -7.67 15.29 -9.06
CA GLY A 32 -6.38 14.67 -9.38
C GLY A 32 -5.63 14.15 -8.17
N ILE A 33 -6.31 13.97 -7.04
CA ILE A 33 -5.74 13.47 -5.80
C ILE A 33 -5.82 11.94 -5.80
N THR A 34 -4.72 11.30 -5.40
CA THR A 34 -4.67 9.86 -5.19
C THR A 34 -4.37 9.60 -3.72
N TYR A 35 -5.17 8.74 -3.08
CA TYR A 35 -4.91 8.24 -1.74
C TYR A 35 -4.48 6.79 -1.83
N THR A 36 -3.36 6.47 -1.20
CA THR A 36 -2.81 5.12 -1.17
C THR A 36 -3.18 4.40 0.13
N GLU A 37 -3.02 3.08 0.16
CA GLU A 37 -3.20 2.31 1.39
C GLU A 37 -2.28 2.78 2.52
N GLU A 38 -1.10 3.32 2.18
CA GLU A 38 -0.18 3.90 3.17
C GLU A 38 -0.77 5.16 3.81
N ASP A 39 -1.38 6.06 3.02
CA ASP A 39 -2.06 7.25 3.55
C ASP A 39 -3.19 6.88 4.50
N ALA A 40 -3.95 5.83 4.15
CA ALA A 40 -5.02 5.33 5.01
C ALA A 40 -4.48 4.72 6.31
N LYS A 41 -3.39 3.94 6.23
CA LYS A 41 -2.73 3.33 7.40
C LYS A 41 -2.13 4.38 8.33
N ASP A 42 -1.52 5.44 7.78
CA ASP A 42 -1.00 6.56 8.56
C ASP A 42 -2.12 7.30 9.30
N ALA A 43 -3.28 7.46 8.65
CA ALA A 43 -4.50 7.97 9.25
C ALA A 43 -5.22 6.98 10.19
N GLY A 44 -4.70 5.75 10.37
CA GLY A 44 -5.29 4.73 11.24
C GLY A 44 -6.62 4.18 10.75
N THR A 45 -6.88 4.22 9.44
CA THR A 45 -8.14 3.81 8.80
C THR A 45 -7.90 2.97 7.54
N SER A 46 -8.97 2.56 6.87
CA SER A 46 -8.91 1.79 5.62
C SER A 46 -9.03 2.70 4.40
N LEU A 47 -8.40 2.33 3.28
CA LEU A 47 -8.48 3.07 2.02
C LEU A 47 -9.91 3.33 1.57
N SER A 48 -10.81 2.35 1.76
CA SER A 48 -12.23 2.50 1.48
C SER A 48 -12.90 3.62 2.28
N THR A 49 -12.53 3.80 3.56
CA THR A 49 -13.05 4.90 4.40
C THR A 49 -12.52 6.25 3.94
N VAL A 50 -11.22 6.33 3.60
CA VAL A 50 -10.63 7.55 3.04
C VAL A 50 -11.31 7.91 1.73
N CYS A 51 -11.47 6.93 0.85
CA CYS A 51 -12.11 7.12 -0.44
C CYS A 51 -13.58 7.49 -0.32
N ALA A 52 -14.33 6.88 0.60
CA ALA A 52 -15.73 7.26 0.87
C ALA A 52 -15.84 8.69 1.43
N THR A 53 -14.86 9.11 2.23
CA THR A 53 -14.77 10.48 2.74
C THR A 53 -14.42 11.47 1.65
N ALA A 54 -13.45 11.14 0.80
CA ALA A 54 -13.12 11.93 -0.37
C ALA A 54 -14.31 12.03 -1.33
N LYS A 55 -15.07 10.93 -1.50
CA LYS A 55 -16.27 10.86 -2.33
C LYS A 55 -17.42 11.75 -1.85
N LEU A 56 -17.47 12.08 -0.56
CA LEU A 56 -18.43 13.06 -0.01
C LEU A 56 -18.12 14.49 -0.46
N GLY A 57 -16.84 14.81 -0.73
CA GLY A 57 -16.42 16.10 -1.29
C GLY A 57 -16.28 16.09 -2.81
N ASP A 58 -16.02 14.93 -3.40
CA ASP A 58 -15.68 14.75 -4.80
C ASP A 58 -16.18 13.38 -5.30
N GLU A 59 -17.37 13.36 -5.89
CA GLU A 59 -18.07 12.13 -6.31
C GLU A 59 -17.30 11.27 -7.32
N THR A 60 -16.23 11.81 -7.91
CA THR A 60 -15.36 11.14 -8.88
C THR A 60 -14.26 10.29 -8.25
N CYS A 61 -14.18 10.23 -6.92
CA CYS A 61 -13.26 9.35 -6.20
C CYS A 61 -13.70 7.88 -6.29
N GLU A 62 -12.80 7.04 -6.80
CA GLU A 62 -13.01 5.60 -6.97
C GLU A 62 -11.75 4.81 -6.59
N ILE A 63 -11.95 3.65 -5.96
CA ILE A 63 -10.87 2.71 -5.63
C ILE A 63 -10.54 1.91 -6.89
N LYS A 64 -9.25 1.86 -7.26
CA LYS A 64 -8.73 1.11 -8.41
C LYS A 64 -7.84 -0.04 -7.97
#